data_AF-A0A089KKZ6-F1
#
_entry.id   AF-A0A089KKZ6-F1
#
_cell.length_a   1.000
_cell.length_b   1.000
_cell.length_c   1.000
_cell.angle_alpha   90.00
_cell.angle_beta   90.00
_cell.angle_gamma   90.00
#
_symmetry.space_group_name_H-M   'P 1'
#
loop_
_entity.id
_entity.type
_entity.pdbx_description
1 polymer ?
#
loop_
_entity_poly.entity_id
_entity_poly.type
_entity_poly.pdbx_seq_one_letter_code
_entity_poly.pdbx_strand_id
1 'polypeptide(L)'
;MKYYHSSHEDRSDYREDELFLTIESLRSELLEVAQERSLSDHTVVELSQRLDGYIVMAQNKMMESLRSRQTEPAPYGALTKSKRVRSKSALQQ
;
A
#
# COMPACT_ATOMS: atom_id res chain seq x y z
N MET A 1 30.58 -20.13 -2.42
CA MET A 1 29.56 -19.78 -1.40
C MET A 1 28.26 -19.44 -2.10
N LYS A 2 27.21 -20.26 -1.97
CA LYS A 2 25.86 -19.88 -2.37
C LYS A 2 25.18 -19.27 -1.14
N TYR A 3 24.91 -17.97 -1.17
CA TYR A 3 24.15 -17.30 -0.13
C TYR A 3 22.68 -17.67 -0.32
N TYR A 4 22.14 -18.46 0.60
CA TYR A 4 20.69 -18.65 0.73
C TYR A 4 20.11 -17.32 1.22
N HIS A 5 19.73 -16.45 0.28
CA HIS A 5 18.87 -15.31 0.60
C HIS A 5 17.49 -15.86 0.94
N SER A 6 17.16 -15.69 2.22
CA SER A 6 15.89 -15.83 2.90
C SER A 6 14.64 -16.05 2.01
N SER A 7 14.07 -17.26 2.05
CA SER A 7 12.79 -17.63 1.42
C SER A 7 11.54 -16.91 1.97
N HIS A 8 11.72 -15.87 2.78
CA HIS A 8 10.64 -15.23 3.52
C HIS A 8 10.03 -14.02 2.80
N GLU A 9 10.80 -13.36 1.92
CA GLU A 9 10.34 -12.20 1.15
C GLU A 9 9.49 -12.62 -0.05
N ASP A 10 9.92 -13.66 -0.77
CA ASP A 10 9.24 -14.20 -1.97
C ASP A 10 7.80 -14.65 -1.65
N ARG A 11 7.61 -15.28 -0.49
CA ARG A 11 6.29 -15.73 -0.02
C ARG A 11 5.34 -14.59 0.38
N SER A 12 5.89 -13.42 0.70
CA SER A 12 5.10 -12.23 1.05
C SER A 12 4.53 -11.58 -0.21
N ASP A 13 5.35 -11.45 -1.25
CA ASP A 13 4.94 -10.90 -2.55
C ASP A 13 3.79 -11.70 -3.15
N TYR A 14 3.88 -13.05 -3.17
CA TYR A 14 2.78 -13.88 -3.68
C TYR A 14 1.44 -13.66 -2.95
N ARG A 15 1.46 -13.46 -1.63
CA ARG A 15 0.23 -13.21 -0.84
C ARG A 15 -0.31 -11.80 -1.03
N GLU A 16 0.56 -10.85 -1.35
CA GLU A 16 0.18 -9.48 -1.67
C GLU A 16 -0.42 -9.42 -3.08
N ASP A 17 0.20 -10.12 -4.04
CA ASP A 17 -0.33 -10.30 -5.39
C ASP A 17 -1.71 -10.99 -5.39
N GLU A 18 -1.88 -12.08 -4.64
CA GLU A 18 -3.18 -12.74 -4.48
C GLU A 18 -4.26 -11.81 -3.91
N LEU A 19 -3.89 -10.95 -2.96
CA LEU A 19 -4.79 -9.95 -2.39
C LEU A 19 -5.19 -8.91 -3.45
N PHE A 20 -4.23 -8.40 -4.22
CA PHE A 20 -4.52 -7.46 -5.31
C PHE A 20 -5.41 -8.08 -6.39
N LEU A 21 -5.16 -9.32 -6.78
CA LEU A 21 -6.00 -10.07 -7.73
C LEU A 21 -7.44 -10.24 -7.20
N THR A 22 -7.58 -10.53 -5.91
CA THR A 22 -8.89 -10.67 -5.26
C THR A 22 -9.65 -9.33 -5.26
N ILE A 23 -8.99 -8.24 -4.90
CA ILE A 23 -9.57 -6.89 -4.92
C ILE A 23 -10.03 -6.54 -6.34
N GLU A 24 -9.20 -6.82 -7.36
CA GLU A 24 -9.53 -6.46 -8.72
C GLU A 24 -10.67 -7.31 -9.31
N SER A 25 -10.71 -8.60 -8.96
CA SER A 25 -11.82 -9.48 -9.35
C SER A 25 -13.14 -8.96 -8.78
N LEU A 26 -13.17 -8.62 -7.48
CA LEU A 26 -14.36 -8.08 -6.83
C LEU A 26 -14.76 -6.70 -7.37
N ARG A 27 -13.81 -5.85 -7.74
CA ARG A 27 -14.09 -4.54 -8.35
C ARG A 27 -14.78 -4.71 -9.70
N SER A 28 -14.30 -5.64 -10.51
CA SER A 28 -14.88 -5.93 -11.83
C SER A 28 -16.29 -6.49 -11.69
N GLU A 29 -16.49 -7.47 -10.80
CA GLU A 29 -17.81 -8.02 -10.49
C GLU A 29 -18.78 -6.96 -9.96
N LEU A 30 -18.33 -6.07 -9.06
CA LEU A 30 -19.16 -4.98 -8.54
C LEU A 30 -19.64 -4.06 -9.66
N LEU A 31 -18.72 -3.71 -10.56
CA LEU A 31 -19.00 -2.82 -11.67
C LEU A 31 -20.00 -3.45 -12.64
N GLU A 32 -19.89 -4.74 -12.91
CA GLU A 32 -20.84 -5.47 -13.75
C GLU A 32 -22.23 -5.54 -13.09
N VAL A 33 -22.32 -5.96 -11.83
CA VAL A 33 -23.62 -6.10 -11.14
C VAL A 33 -24.30 -4.75 -10.92
N ALA A 34 -23.54 -3.69 -10.58
CA ALA A 34 -24.08 -2.35 -10.38
C ALA A 34 -24.52 -1.66 -11.68
N GLN A 35 -24.07 -2.13 -12.85
CA GLN A 35 -24.60 -1.67 -14.14
C GLN A 35 -25.99 -2.24 -14.43
N GLU A 36 -26.25 -3.47 -13.99
CA GLU A 36 -27.50 -4.18 -14.26
C GLU A 36 -28.56 -3.97 -13.16
N ARG A 37 -28.15 -3.53 -11.97
CA ARG A 37 -29.00 -3.44 -10.78
C ARG A 37 -28.94 -2.09 -10.10
N SER A 38 -29.90 -1.82 -9.21
CA SER A 38 -29.85 -0.63 -8.35
C SER A 38 -28.66 -0.72 -7.39
N LEU A 39 -28.05 0.43 -7.06
CA LEU A 39 -27.02 0.51 -6.02
C LEU A 39 -27.55 0.14 -4.61
N SER A 40 -28.87 0.17 -4.43
CA SER A 40 -29.53 -0.29 -3.20
C SER A 40 -29.86 -1.80 -3.21
N ASP A 41 -29.55 -2.51 -4.29
CA ASP A 41 -29.74 -3.95 -4.38
C ASP A 41 -28.84 -4.66 -3.36
N HIS A 42 -29.39 -5.63 -2.64
CA HIS A 42 -28.68 -6.34 -1.59
C HIS A 42 -27.37 -6.96 -2.11
N THR A 43 -27.37 -7.51 -3.33
CA THR A 43 -26.17 -8.12 -3.92
C THR A 43 -25.08 -7.07 -4.16
N VAL A 44 -25.44 -5.89 -4.66
CA VAL A 44 -24.49 -4.78 -4.88
C VAL A 44 -23.90 -4.31 -3.54
N VAL A 45 -24.75 -4.15 -2.52
CA VAL A 45 -24.33 -3.72 -1.19
C VAL A 45 -23.39 -4.74 -0.55
N GLU A 46 -23.76 -6.02 -0.52
CA GLU A 46 -22.93 -7.08 0.06
C GLU A 46 -21.56 -7.17 -0.64
N LEU A 47 -21.55 -7.11 -1.97
CA LEU A 47 -20.32 -7.21 -2.73
C LEU A 47 -19.42 -5.98 -2.52
N SER A 48 -20.00 -4.78 -2.41
CA SER A 48 -19.27 -3.55 -2.08
C SER A 48 -18.64 -3.61 -0.67
N GLN A 49 -19.38 -4.08 0.33
CA GLN A 49 -18.89 -4.24 1.69
C GLN A 49 -17.73 -5.26 1.76
N ARG A 50 -17.84 -6.34 0.99
CA ARG A 50 -16.78 -7.34 0.89
C ARG A 50 -15.52 -6.75 0.27
N LEU A 51 -15.66 -6.00 -0.82
CA LEU A 51 -14.53 -5.29 -1.45
C LEU A 51 -13.87 -4.30 -0.48
N ASP A 52 -14.65 -3.50 0.24
CA ASP A 52 -14.14 -2.55 1.23
C ASP A 52 -13.31 -3.26 2.33
N GLY A 53 -13.76 -4.44 2.79
CA GLY A 53 -13.00 -5.25 3.74
C GLY A 53 -11.60 -5.62 3.24
N TYR A 54 -11.47 -6.01 1.97
CA TYR A 54 -10.16 -6.32 1.37
C TYR A 54 -9.31 -5.07 1.14
N ILE A 55 -9.91 -3.93 0.78
CA ILE A 55 -9.19 -2.65 0.63
C ILE A 55 -8.58 -2.24 1.97
N VAL A 56 -9.35 -2.28 3.06
CA VAL A 56 -8.86 -1.97 4.41
C VAL A 56 -7.73 -2.93 4.81
N MET A 57 -7.86 -4.22 4.48
CA MET A 57 -6.80 -5.19 4.74
C MET A 57 -5.51 -4.86 3.98
N ALA A 58 -5.60 -4.46 2.70
CA ALA A 58 -4.43 -4.03 1.91
C ALA A 58 -3.78 -2.77 2.50
N GLN A 59 -4.58 -1.79 2.91
CA GLN A 59 -4.10 -0.57 3.56
C GLN A 59 -3.39 -0.87 4.89
N ASN A 60 -3.92 -1.79 5.70
CA ASN A 60 -3.29 -2.20 6.95
C ASN A 60 -1.91 -2.84 6.70
N LYS A 61 -1.79 -3.74 5.72
CA LYS A 61 -0.49 -4.33 5.33
C LYS A 61 0.52 -3.27 4.91
N MET A 62 0.10 -2.28 4.12
CA MET A 62 0.94 -1.15 3.73
C MET A 62 1.39 -0.31 4.94
N MET A 63 0.50 -0.06 5.90
CA MET A 63 0.87 0.66 7.12
C MET A 63 1.84 -0.14 7.99
N GLU A 64 1.68 -1.46 8.08
CA GLU A 64 2.58 -2.35 8.82
C GLU A 64 3.99 -2.35 8.23
N SER A 65 4.13 -2.38 6.91
CA SER A 65 5.44 -2.31 6.25
C SER A 65 6.13 -0.96 6.50
N LEU A 66 5.37 0.14 6.49
CA LEU A 66 5.88 1.48 6.80
C LEU A 66 6.31 1.62 8.27
N ARG A 67 5.58 1.00 9.21
CA ARG A 67 5.91 1.00 10.65
C ARG A 67 7.16 0.16 10.93
N SER A 68 7.24 -1.03 10.34
CA SER A 68 8.38 -1.94 10.48
C SER A 68 9.69 -1.28 10.02
N ARG A 69 9.62 -0.41 9.01
CA ARG A 69 10.78 0.37 8.52
C ARG A 69 11.22 1.49 9.46
N GLN A 70 10.37 1.98 10.36
CA GLN A 70 10.71 3.02 11.35
C GLN A 70 11.34 2.45 12.63
N THR A 71 11.12 1.16 12.91
CA THR A 71 11.64 0.49 14.11
C THR A 71 13.08 -0.01 13.98
N GLU A 72 13.69 0.05 12.80
CA GLU A 72 15.12 -0.19 12.64
C GLU A 72 15.90 1.00 13.25
N PRO A 73 16.70 0.80 14.33
CA PRO A 73 17.54 1.87 14.85
C PRO A 73 18.51 2.26 13.74
N ALA A 74 18.47 3.52 13.32
CA ALA A 74 19.42 4.07 12.35
C ALA A 74 20.83 3.60 12.72
N PRO A 75 21.56 2.89 11.84
CA PRO A 75 22.93 2.55 12.13
C PRO A 75 23.66 3.86 12.37
N TYR A 76 24.15 4.02 13.60
CA TYR A 76 24.93 5.17 14.05
C TYR A 76 25.97 5.51 12.97
N GLY A 77 25.83 6.66 12.29
CA GLY A 77 26.91 7.15 11.43
C GLY A 77 26.58 8.01 10.20
N ALA A 78 25.34 8.30 9.83
CA ALA A 78 25.09 9.16 8.65
C ALA A 78 24.72 10.60 9.04
N LEU A 79 25.73 11.44 9.29
CA LEU A 79 25.58 12.90 9.20
C LEU A 79 25.27 13.28 7.74
N THR A 80 23.99 13.34 7.37
CA THR A 80 23.60 14.06 6.15
C THR A 80 23.55 15.55 6.50
N LYS A 81 24.67 16.24 6.24
CA LYS A 81 24.71 17.71 6.22
C LYS A 81 23.77 18.19 5.12
N SER A 82 22.49 18.38 5.42
CA SER A 82 21.56 19.09 4.56
C SER A 82 21.89 20.58 4.63
N LYS A 83 22.86 20.99 3.80
CA LYS A 83 23.22 22.38 3.56
C LYS A 83 22.07 22.99 2.77
N ARG A 84 21.00 23.44 3.46
CA ARG A 84 19.97 24.31 2.87
C ARG A 84 20.68 25.58 2.40
N VAL A 85 20.97 25.65 1.11
CA VAL A 85 21.37 26.89 0.44
C VAL A 85 20.15 27.80 0.47
N ARG A 86 20.10 28.67 1.49
CA ARG A 86 19.12 29.77 1.56
C ARG A 86 19.59 30.81 0.55
N SER A 87 19.06 30.75 -0.67
CA SER A 87 19.19 31.83 -1.64
C SER A 87 18.59 33.09 -1.01
N LYS A 88 19.46 34.05 -0.67
CA LYS A 88 19.04 35.41 -0.35
C LYS A 88 18.70 36.08 -1.68
N SER A 89 17.42 36.21 -2.00
CA SER A 89 16.97 37.22 -2.95
C SER A 89 17.38 38.59 -2.43
N ALA A 90 18.24 39.27 -3.19
CA ALA A 90 18.57 40.67 -2.98
C ALA A 90 17.37 41.51 -3.41
N LEU A 91 16.55 41.96 -2.44
CA LEU A 91 15.77 43.20 -2.62
C LEU A 91 16.73 44.35 -2.36
N GLN A 92 17.25 44.97 -3.43
CA GLN A 92 17.74 46.34 -3.35
C GLN A 92 16.52 47.26 -3.44
N GLN A 93 16.47 48.21 -2.50
CA GLN A 93 15.52 49.31 -2.42
C GLN A 93 15.80 50.36 -3.49
#